data_AF-R6RL02-F1
#
_entry.id   AF-R6RL02-F1
#
_cell.length_a   1.000
_cell.length_b   1.000
_cell.length_c   1.000
_cell.angle_alpha   90.00
_cell.angle_beta   90.00
_cell.angle_gamma   90.00
#
_symmetry.space_group_name_H-M   'P 1'
#
loop_
_entity.id
_entity.type
_entity.pdbx_description
1 polymer ?
#
loop_
_entity_poly.entity_id
_entity_poly.type
_entity_poly.pdbx_seq_one_letter_code
_entity_poly.pdbx_strand_id
1 'polypeptide(L)'
;MIKKLQKLKAKKGFTLVELIVVIAIIGVLAAILIPTMIGYVKSANITSADQTAASIRKTVTNTISSMETKGCTLKGSGVVYITSIANTDGASATFTISGTPAAAGGADATATAVTVSGKKSNGANWQMTDMQAAWKEALEKDLKEIKAGTANIVIKNGVCTQVAYSSANINSLGEIKPENFAATGNEDGVISGDIVGTNPKVTKDAATASA
;
A
#
# COMPACT_ATOMS: atom_id res chain seq x y z
N MET A 1 53.06 -17.68 51.49
CA MET A 1 52.25 -16.95 50.48
C MET A 1 51.33 -17.92 49.70
N ILE A 2 50.26 -18.47 50.29
CA ILE A 2 49.38 -19.48 49.62
C ILE A 2 47.88 -19.07 49.60
N LYS A 3 47.47 -17.96 50.23
CA LYS A 3 46.05 -17.58 50.36
C LYS A 3 45.37 -16.98 49.11
N LYS A 4 46.05 -16.85 47.95
CA LYS A 4 45.50 -16.16 46.77
C LYS A 4 44.83 -17.06 45.71
N LEU A 5 44.94 -18.39 45.81
CA LEU A 5 44.40 -19.32 44.80
C LEU A 5 43.01 -19.91 45.11
N GLN A 6 42.52 -19.78 46.35
CA GLN A 6 41.19 -20.30 46.73
C GLN A 6 40.01 -19.42 46.28
N LYS A 7 40.26 -18.19 45.82
CA LYS A 7 39.21 -17.23 45.42
C LYS A 7 38.66 -17.45 44.00
N LEU A 8 39.25 -18.36 43.21
CA LEU A 8 38.82 -18.66 41.84
C LEU A 8 37.81 -19.82 41.73
N LYS A 9 37.53 -20.57 42.81
CA LYS A 9 36.53 -21.65 42.83
C LYS A 9 35.09 -21.19 43.17
N ALA A 10 34.86 -19.88 43.28
CA ALA A 10 33.58 -19.32 43.72
C ALA A 10 32.63 -18.87 42.58
N LYS A 11 32.88 -19.29 41.33
CA LYS A 11 31.89 -19.10 40.26
C LYS A 11 31.04 -20.38 40.16
N LYS A 12 29.87 -20.38 40.81
CA LYS A 12 28.83 -21.37 40.53
C LYS A 12 28.40 -21.18 39.08
N GLY A 13 28.81 -22.10 38.20
CA GLY A 13 28.32 -22.14 36.81
C GLY A 13 26.88 -22.67 36.78
N PHE A 14 26.16 -22.32 35.70
CA PHE A 14 24.85 -22.89 35.39
C PHE A 14 24.98 -24.40 35.18
N THR A 15 24.05 -25.20 35.70
CA THR A 15 24.06 -26.65 35.46
C THR A 15 23.49 -26.96 34.07
N LEU A 16 23.97 -28.04 33.44
CA LEU A 16 23.40 -28.51 32.17
C LEU A 16 21.91 -28.85 32.30
N VAL A 17 21.49 -29.34 33.46
CA VAL A 17 20.09 -29.68 33.74
C VAL A 17 19.22 -28.43 33.76
N GLU A 18 19.66 -27.36 34.42
CA GLU A 18 18.94 -26.08 34.42
C GLU A 18 18.78 -25.52 32.99
N LEU A 19 19.82 -25.66 32.14
CA LEU A 19 19.73 -25.24 30.76
C LEU A 19 18.70 -26.06 29.95
N ILE A 20 18.67 -27.38 30.15
CA ILE A 20 17.75 -28.29 29.44
C ILE A 20 16.29 -28.00 29.81
N VAL A 21 16.00 -27.74 31.10
CA VAL A 21 14.64 -27.41 31.54
C VAL A 21 14.18 -26.07 30.95
N VAL A 22 15.08 -25.08 30.86
CA VAL A 22 14.76 -23.77 30.28
C VAL A 22 14.41 -23.89 28.80
N ILE A 23 15.22 -24.60 28.00
CA ILE A 23 14.91 -24.78 26.57
C ILE A 23 13.63 -25.60 26.36
N ALA A 24 13.32 -26.55 27.26
CA ALA A 24 12.09 -27.32 27.19
C ALA A 24 10.85 -26.42 27.41
N ILE A 25 10.88 -25.54 28.41
CA ILE A 25 9.78 -24.58 28.66
C ILE A 25 9.64 -23.60 27.49
N ILE A 26 10.76 -23.03 27.00
CA ILE A 26 10.75 -22.13 25.83
C ILE A 26 10.19 -22.85 24.59
N GLY A 27 10.53 -24.12 24.39
CA GLY A 27 10.03 -24.93 23.28
C GLY A 27 8.51 -25.10 23.29
N VAL A 28 7.92 -25.40 24.45
CA VAL A 28 6.46 -25.53 24.61
C VAL A 28 5.76 -24.19 24.35
N LEU A 29 6.29 -23.09 24.89
CA LEU A 29 5.73 -21.75 24.67
C LEU A 29 5.81 -21.34 23.20
N ALA A 30 6.94 -21.59 22.54
CA ALA A 30 7.14 -21.27 21.13
C ALA A 30 6.18 -22.06 20.23
N ALA A 31 5.92 -23.33 20.52
CA ALA A 31 5.03 -24.18 19.72
C ALA A 31 3.59 -23.64 19.64
N ILE A 32 3.08 -23.04 20.72
CA ILE A 32 1.73 -22.46 20.77
C ILE A 32 1.73 -21.03 20.19
N LEU A 33 2.80 -20.27 20.44
CA LEU A 33 2.88 -18.85 20.08
C LEU A 33 3.14 -18.63 18.58
N ILE A 34 3.99 -19.43 17.94
CA ILE A 34 4.41 -19.20 16.55
C ILE A 34 3.22 -19.20 15.56
N PRO A 35 2.32 -20.20 15.55
CA PRO A 35 1.22 -20.23 14.59
C PRO A 35 0.27 -19.03 14.73
N THR A 36 -0.01 -18.61 15.97
CA THR A 36 -0.92 -17.49 16.24
C THR A 36 -0.30 -16.16 15.82
N MET A 37 0.98 -15.94 16.12
CA MET A 37 1.70 -14.72 15.76
C MET A 37 1.76 -14.47 14.25
N ILE A 38 1.87 -15.51 13.42
CA ILE A 38 1.87 -15.37 11.96
C ILE A 38 0.55 -14.75 11.46
N GLY A 39 -0.59 -15.20 12.00
CA GLY A 39 -1.90 -14.64 11.65
C GLY A 39 -2.08 -13.18 12.10
N TYR A 40 -1.60 -12.85 13.29
CA TYR A 40 -1.63 -11.47 13.80
C TYR A 40 -0.77 -10.52 12.97
N VAL A 41 0.46 -10.91 12.64
CA VAL A 41 1.36 -10.10 11.80
C VAL A 41 0.76 -9.90 10.41
N LYS A 42 0.20 -10.95 9.80
CA LYS A 42 -0.50 -10.84 8.51
C LYS A 42 -1.65 -9.83 8.56
N SER A 43 -2.51 -9.93 9.57
CA SER A 43 -3.67 -9.03 9.75
C SER A 43 -3.24 -7.59 10.01
N ALA A 44 -2.17 -7.39 10.79
CA ALA A 44 -1.59 -6.08 11.04
C ALA A 44 -1.03 -5.46 9.74
N ASN A 45 -0.36 -6.27 8.91
CA ASN A 45 0.16 -5.81 7.62
C ASN A 45 -0.96 -5.47 6.63
N ILE A 46 -2.05 -6.25 6.58
CA ILE A 46 -3.24 -5.92 5.77
C ILE A 46 -3.85 -4.60 6.23
N THR A 47 -4.04 -4.43 7.55
CA THR A 47 -4.59 -3.19 8.12
C THR A 47 -3.69 -1.99 7.82
N SER A 48 -2.38 -2.16 7.90
CA SER A 48 -1.41 -1.12 7.53
C SER A 48 -1.51 -0.77 6.05
N ALA A 49 -1.61 -1.76 5.16
CA ALA A 49 -1.79 -1.54 3.74
C ALA A 49 -3.11 -0.82 3.41
N ASP A 50 -4.21 -1.17 4.09
CA ASP A 50 -5.51 -0.48 3.98
C ASP A 50 -5.40 0.99 4.39
N GLN A 51 -4.69 1.28 5.50
CA GLN A 51 -4.44 2.65 5.95
C GLN A 51 -3.58 3.45 4.96
N THR A 52 -2.58 2.80 4.35
CA THR A 52 -1.78 3.41 3.28
C THR A 52 -2.64 3.72 2.07
N ALA A 53 -3.46 2.77 1.59
CA ALA A 53 -4.42 3.01 0.50
C ALA A 53 -5.38 4.15 0.84
N ALA A 54 -5.83 4.25 2.10
CA ALA A 54 -6.71 5.33 2.54
C ALA A 54 -6.04 6.70 2.52
N SER A 55 -4.78 6.77 2.92
CA SER A 55 -3.99 8.00 2.93
C SER A 55 -3.70 8.47 1.50
N ILE A 56 -3.33 7.54 0.60
CA ILE A 56 -3.19 7.82 -0.83
C ILE A 56 -4.51 8.35 -1.41
N ARG A 57 -5.63 7.68 -1.15
CA ARG A 57 -6.95 8.13 -1.63
C ARG A 57 -7.29 9.54 -1.16
N LYS A 58 -7.03 9.85 0.11
CA LYS A 58 -7.29 11.17 0.69
C LYS A 58 -6.46 12.24 -0.01
N THR A 59 -5.15 12.03 -0.14
CA THR A 59 -4.26 12.99 -0.81
C THR A 59 -4.66 13.17 -2.27
N VAL A 60 -4.89 12.08 -3.02
CA VAL A 60 -5.34 12.14 -4.42
C VAL A 60 -6.65 12.91 -4.57
N THR A 61 -7.64 12.62 -3.71
CA THR A 61 -8.94 13.32 -3.75
C THR A 61 -8.78 14.81 -3.48
N ASN A 62 -7.97 15.19 -2.48
CA ASN A 62 -7.69 16.58 -2.15
C ASN A 62 -6.97 17.29 -3.31
N THR A 63 -6.01 16.63 -3.97
CA THR A 63 -5.34 17.19 -5.15
C THR A 63 -6.32 17.39 -6.30
N ILE A 64 -7.22 16.43 -6.56
CA ILE A 64 -8.24 16.57 -7.60
C ILE A 64 -9.08 17.82 -7.34
N SER A 65 -9.62 17.97 -6.14
CA SER A 65 -10.43 19.14 -5.78
C SER A 65 -9.63 20.45 -5.89
N SER A 66 -8.37 20.46 -5.45
CA SER A 66 -7.48 21.63 -5.59
C SER A 66 -7.22 21.98 -7.06
N MET A 67 -6.98 20.99 -7.91
CA MET A 67 -6.76 21.18 -9.35
C MET A 67 -8.03 21.63 -10.07
N GLU A 68 -9.20 21.17 -9.65
CA GLU A 68 -10.48 21.61 -10.16
C GLU A 68 -10.70 23.12 -9.91
N THR A 69 -10.32 23.63 -8.72
CA THR A 69 -10.38 25.09 -8.46
C THR A 69 -9.45 25.91 -9.37
N LYS A 70 -8.42 25.29 -9.94
CA LYS A 70 -7.51 25.91 -10.92
C LYS A 70 -8.00 25.73 -12.37
N GLY A 71 -9.20 25.19 -12.57
CA GLY A 71 -9.80 24.94 -13.87
C GLY A 71 -9.27 23.68 -14.56
N CYS A 72 -8.65 22.76 -13.84
CA CYS A 72 -8.19 21.46 -14.35
C CYS A 72 -9.16 20.35 -13.91
N THR A 73 -9.98 19.87 -14.84
CA THR A 73 -11.05 18.90 -14.54
C THR A 73 -10.73 17.54 -15.11
N LEU A 74 -10.89 16.49 -14.29
CA LEU A 74 -10.79 15.10 -14.71
C LEU A 74 -12.11 14.60 -15.30
N LYS A 75 -12.02 13.81 -16.37
CA LYS A 75 -13.16 13.20 -17.05
C LYS A 75 -12.87 11.74 -17.37
N GLY A 76 -13.92 11.01 -17.74
CA GLY A 76 -13.83 9.59 -18.07
C GLY A 76 -13.64 8.71 -16.84
N SER A 77 -13.43 7.43 -17.08
CA SER A 77 -13.21 6.42 -16.05
C SER A 77 -12.00 5.56 -16.42
N GLY A 78 -11.16 5.24 -15.44
CA GLY A 78 -9.97 4.43 -15.68
C GLY A 78 -9.10 4.29 -14.43
N VAL A 79 -7.95 3.64 -14.62
CA VAL A 79 -6.99 3.36 -13.55
C VAL A 79 -5.70 4.13 -13.80
N VAL A 80 -5.24 4.85 -12.78
CA VAL A 80 -3.94 5.49 -12.70
C VAL A 80 -3.05 4.64 -11.80
N TYR A 81 -1.83 4.34 -12.24
CA TYR A 81 -0.89 3.51 -11.49
C TYR A 81 0.19 4.37 -10.85
N ILE A 82 0.51 4.07 -9.60
CA ILE A 82 1.77 4.45 -8.98
C ILE A 82 2.69 3.25 -9.20
N THR A 83 3.56 3.34 -10.20
CA THR A 83 4.42 2.22 -10.62
C THR A 83 5.60 1.97 -9.70
N SER A 84 5.96 2.97 -8.91
CA SER A 84 7.00 2.84 -7.90
C SER A 84 6.78 3.87 -6.80
N ILE A 85 6.81 3.39 -5.57
CA ILE A 85 7.03 4.17 -4.35
C ILE A 85 8.38 3.70 -3.83
N ALA A 86 9.30 4.63 -3.60
CA ALA A 86 10.62 4.32 -3.08
C ALA A 86 11.03 5.32 -2.01
N ASN A 87 11.42 4.80 -0.84
CA ASN A 87 11.85 5.59 0.31
C ASN A 87 13.07 4.93 0.95
N THR A 88 14.26 5.31 0.47
CA THR A 88 15.53 4.73 0.90
C THR A 88 16.05 5.32 2.21
N ASP A 89 15.63 6.54 2.54
CA ASP A 89 16.10 7.30 3.72
C ASP A 89 15.09 7.28 4.88
N GLY A 90 13.88 6.77 4.67
CA GLY A 90 12.79 6.78 5.65
C GLY A 90 12.17 8.16 5.88
N ALA A 91 12.53 9.16 5.09
CA ALA A 91 12.15 10.56 5.28
C ALA A 91 11.58 11.20 4.01
N SER A 92 11.92 10.67 2.82
CA SER A 92 11.59 11.24 1.52
C SER A 92 11.14 10.13 0.57
N ALA A 93 9.88 9.72 0.71
CA ALA A 93 9.26 8.84 -0.27
C ALA A 93 9.17 9.55 -1.63
N THR A 94 9.52 8.85 -2.70
CA THR A 94 9.41 9.30 -4.09
C THR A 94 8.36 8.48 -4.81
N PHE A 95 7.55 9.14 -5.64
CA PHE A 95 6.43 8.51 -6.33
C PHE A 95 6.61 8.62 -7.85
N THR A 96 6.50 7.48 -8.54
CA THR A 96 6.44 7.42 -10.00
C THR A 96 5.03 7.03 -10.40
N ILE A 97 4.35 7.93 -11.11
CA ILE A 97 2.96 7.75 -11.54
C ILE A 97 2.93 7.50 -13.04
N SER A 98 2.26 6.44 -13.49
CA SER A 98 2.01 6.12 -14.89
C SER A 98 0.60 5.53 -15.05
N GLY A 99 -0.05 5.69 -16.20
CA GLY A 99 -1.43 5.22 -16.40
C GLY A 99 -2.04 5.93 -17.60
N THR A 100 -2.78 5.19 -18.41
CA THR A 100 -2.86 5.41 -19.86
C THR A 100 -3.57 6.71 -20.29
N PRO A 101 -3.03 7.38 -21.33
CA PRO A 101 -3.58 8.60 -21.90
C PRO A 101 -4.81 8.28 -22.78
N ALA A 102 -5.89 9.05 -22.65
CA ALA A 102 -6.67 9.40 -23.84
C ALA A 102 -6.26 10.80 -24.28
N ALA A 103 -6.05 10.91 -25.59
CA ALA A 103 -5.28 11.94 -26.26
C ALA A 103 -5.65 13.37 -25.85
N ALA A 104 -4.65 14.25 -25.91
CA ALA A 104 -4.85 15.69 -25.96
C ALA A 104 -5.65 16.03 -27.23
N GLY A 105 -6.96 16.19 -27.09
CA GLY A 105 -7.84 16.57 -28.18
C GLY A 105 -9.27 16.45 -27.73
N GLY A 106 -10.00 17.56 -27.74
CA GLY A 106 -11.41 17.60 -27.34
C GLY A 106 -12.26 16.71 -28.26
N ALA A 107 -12.46 15.47 -27.86
CA ALA A 107 -13.54 14.59 -28.27
C ALA A 107 -13.65 13.50 -27.21
N ASP A 108 -14.88 13.22 -26.82
CA ASP A 108 -15.29 12.28 -25.77
C ASP A 108 -14.45 10.98 -25.79
N ALA A 109 -13.59 10.82 -24.79
CA ALA A 109 -12.70 9.67 -24.70
C ALA A 109 -13.53 8.42 -24.38
N THR A 110 -13.39 7.39 -25.21
CA THR A 110 -13.81 6.00 -24.95
C THR A 110 -13.71 5.69 -23.45
N ALA A 111 -14.80 5.18 -22.87
CA ALA A 111 -15.15 5.09 -21.44
C ALA A 111 -14.15 4.40 -20.49
N THR A 112 -12.94 4.09 -20.95
CA THR A 112 -11.89 3.33 -20.25
C THR A 112 -10.63 4.15 -19.97
N ALA A 113 -10.57 5.44 -20.33
CA ALA A 113 -9.42 6.30 -20.05
C ALA A 113 -9.81 7.57 -19.27
N VAL A 114 -8.95 7.95 -18.33
CA VAL A 114 -9.05 9.21 -17.58
C VAL A 114 -8.43 10.32 -18.44
N THR A 115 -9.15 11.42 -18.63
CA THR A 115 -8.65 12.61 -19.35
C THR A 115 -8.66 13.84 -18.48
N VAL A 116 -7.83 14.83 -18.84
CA VAL A 116 -7.79 16.16 -18.24
C VAL A 116 -8.37 17.16 -19.24
N SER A 117 -9.14 18.14 -18.74
CA SER A 117 -9.69 19.23 -19.54
C SER A 117 -9.58 20.57 -18.82
N GLY A 118 -9.73 21.65 -19.58
CA GLY A 118 -9.67 23.03 -19.09
C GLY A 118 -8.42 23.78 -19.52
N LYS A 119 -8.33 25.05 -19.12
CA LYS A 119 -7.23 25.95 -19.48
C LYS A 119 -6.54 26.52 -18.24
N LYS A 120 -5.23 26.64 -18.34
CA LYS A 120 -4.38 27.37 -17.39
C LYS A 120 -4.63 28.87 -17.52
N SER A 121 -4.25 29.64 -16.50
CA SER A 121 -4.38 31.11 -16.51
C SER A 121 -3.64 31.80 -17.66
N ASN A 122 -2.62 31.14 -18.23
CA ASN A 122 -1.87 31.62 -19.41
C ASN A 122 -2.51 31.22 -20.75
N GLY A 123 -3.70 30.60 -20.75
CA GLY A 123 -4.42 30.17 -21.95
C GLY A 123 -4.03 28.80 -22.51
N ALA A 124 -2.96 28.18 -22.01
CA ALA A 124 -2.56 26.82 -22.40
C ALA A 124 -3.55 25.77 -21.86
N ASN A 125 -3.69 24.64 -22.56
CA ASN A 125 -4.52 23.54 -22.09
C ASN A 125 -3.83 22.82 -20.91
N TRP A 126 -4.64 22.39 -19.94
CA TRP A 126 -4.19 21.43 -18.94
C TRP A 126 -3.90 20.08 -19.59
N GLN A 127 -2.83 19.41 -19.15
CA GLN A 127 -2.43 18.09 -19.61
C GLN A 127 -2.42 17.10 -18.45
N MET A 128 -2.51 15.79 -18.77
CA MET A 128 -2.42 14.73 -17.74
C MET A 128 -1.11 14.79 -16.95
N THR A 129 -0.02 15.19 -17.60
CA THR A 129 1.28 15.39 -16.95
C THR A 129 1.23 16.44 -15.84
N ASP A 130 0.41 17.49 -15.99
CA ASP A 130 0.22 18.49 -14.94
C ASP A 130 -0.51 17.91 -13.73
N MET A 131 -1.54 17.08 -13.95
CA MET A 131 -2.26 16.41 -12.87
C MET A 131 -1.36 15.38 -12.17
N GLN A 132 -0.59 14.61 -12.93
CA GLN A 132 0.37 13.65 -12.38
C GLN A 132 1.46 14.34 -11.55
N ALA A 133 1.95 15.50 -12.00
CA ALA A 133 2.89 16.30 -11.24
C ALA A 133 2.27 16.80 -9.92
N ALA A 134 1.03 17.30 -9.96
CA ALA A 134 0.31 17.76 -8.76
C ALA A 134 0.05 16.61 -7.77
N TRP A 135 -0.30 15.42 -8.25
CA TRP A 135 -0.42 14.23 -7.40
C TRP A 135 0.91 13.84 -6.80
N LYS A 136 1.97 13.77 -7.62
CA LYS A 136 3.31 13.43 -7.16
C LYS A 136 3.76 14.37 -6.04
N GLU A 137 3.66 15.68 -6.25
CA GLU A 137 4.04 16.68 -5.25
C GLU A 137 3.25 16.51 -3.94
N ALA A 138 1.93 16.31 -4.04
CA ALA A 138 1.08 16.14 -2.86
C ALA A 138 1.39 14.83 -2.11
N LEU A 139 1.62 13.73 -2.83
CA LEU A 139 1.95 12.43 -2.24
C LEU A 139 3.33 12.45 -1.56
N GLU A 140 4.34 13.02 -2.20
CA GLU A 140 5.69 13.18 -1.62
C GLU A 140 5.67 14.07 -0.38
N LYS A 141 4.77 15.07 -0.34
CA LYS A 141 4.58 15.93 0.82
C LYS A 141 3.85 15.24 1.97
N ASP A 142 2.74 14.57 1.69
CA ASP A 142 1.82 14.06 2.71
C ASP A 142 2.23 12.66 3.21
N LEU A 143 2.91 11.85 2.39
CA LEU A 143 3.14 10.42 2.63
C LEU A 143 4.63 10.05 2.70
N LYS A 144 5.38 10.83 3.49
CA LYS A 144 6.84 10.72 3.62
C LYS A 144 7.37 9.40 4.18
N GLU A 145 6.53 8.66 4.90
CA GLU A 145 6.93 7.47 5.67
C GLU A 145 6.63 6.14 4.95
N ILE A 146 5.94 6.17 3.81
CA ILE A 146 5.68 4.94 3.04
C ILE A 146 7.02 4.40 2.53
N LYS A 147 7.35 3.15 2.88
CA LYS A 147 8.66 2.55 2.58
C LYS A 147 8.84 2.24 1.09
N ALA A 148 7.96 1.42 0.54
CA ALA A 148 8.02 1.03 -0.86
C ALA A 148 6.68 0.43 -1.32
N GLY A 149 6.48 0.31 -2.63
CA GLY A 149 5.35 -0.43 -3.18
C GLY A 149 4.82 0.14 -4.48
N THR A 150 3.64 -0.32 -4.85
CA THR A 150 2.86 0.17 -5.98
C THR A 150 1.42 0.42 -5.55
N ALA A 151 0.69 1.23 -6.32
CA ALA A 151 -0.71 1.49 -6.04
C ALA A 151 -1.53 1.65 -7.32
N ASN A 152 -2.78 1.20 -7.29
CA ASN A 152 -3.74 1.40 -8.38
C ASN A 152 -4.82 2.37 -7.88
N ILE A 153 -5.05 3.45 -8.61
CA ILE A 153 -6.02 4.49 -8.28
C ILE A 153 -7.11 4.44 -9.33
N VAL A 154 -8.32 4.09 -8.93
CA VAL A 154 -9.49 4.05 -9.79
C VAL A 154 -10.19 5.41 -9.73
N ILE A 155 -10.34 6.03 -10.89
CA ILE A 155 -11.02 7.31 -11.06
C ILE A 155 -12.23 7.07 -11.93
N LYS A 156 -13.39 7.55 -11.50
CA LYS A 156 -14.63 7.52 -12.26
C LYS A 156 -15.25 8.90 -12.25
N ASN A 157 -15.37 9.51 -13.42
CA ASN A 157 -15.94 10.85 -13.63
C ASN A 157 -15.33 11.92 -12.70
N GLY A 158 -14.00 11.92 -12.60
CA GLY A 158 -13.25 12.86 -11.78
C GLY A 158 -13.26 12.57 -10.28
N VAL A 159 -13.88 11.48 -9.82
CA VAL A 159 -13.87 11.07 -8.41
C VAL A 159 -12.94 9.87 -8.22
N CYS A 160 -12.11 9.90 -7.18
CA CYS A 160 -11.32 8.75 -6.76
C CYS A 160 -12.22 7.74 -6.01
N THR A 161 -12.58 6.65 -6.68
CA THR A 161 -13.53 5.66 -6.17
C THR A 161 -12.87 4.55 -5.38
N GLN A 162 -11.65 4.14 -5.76
CA GLN A 162 -10.89 3.10 -5.09
C GLN A 162 -9.40 3.38 -5.19
N VAL A 163 -8.66 3.02 -4.14
CA VAL A 163 -7.21 2.88 -4.19
C VAL A 163 -6.85 1.49 -3.67
N ALA A 164 -5.95 0.80 -4.37
CA ALA A 164 -5.28 -0.40 -3.90
C ALA A 164 -3.79 -0.12 -3.73
N TYR A 165 -3.17 -0.69 -2.70
CA TYR A 165 -1.75 -0.55 -2.40
C TYR A 165 -1.15 -1.92 -2.05
N SER A 166 0.07 -2.17 -2.51
CA SER A 166 0.85 -3.34 -2.13
C SER A 166 2.34 -3.01 -2.10
N SER A 167 3.10 -3.73 -1.28
CA SER A 167 4.56 -3.74 -1.38
C SER A 167 5.04 -4.43 -2.66
N ALA A 168 4.22 -5.30 -3.25
CA ALA A 168 4.47 -5.95 -4.54
C ALA A 168 3.93 -5.10 -5.71
N ASN A 169 4.21 -5.54 -6.94
CA ASN A 169 3.67 -4.90 -8.13
C ASN A 169 2.24 -5.39 -8.41
N ILE A 170 1.27 -4.49 -8.31
CA ILE A 170 -0.15 -4.78 -8.57
C ILE A 170 -0.70 -4.09 -9.82
N ASN A 171 0.15 -3.46 -10.65
CA ASN A 171 -0.30 -2.65 -11.77
C ASN A 171 -1.05 -3.47 -12.84
N SER A 172 -0.84 -4.79 -12.90
CA SER A 172 -1.58 -5.69 -13.80
C SER A 172 -3.01 -6.00 -13.32
N LEU A 173 -3.33 -5.72 -12.05
CA LEU A 173 -4.63 -6.07 -11.45
C LEU A 173 -5.72 -5.03 -11.72
N GLY A 174 -5.37 -3.78 -12.05
CA GLY A 174 -6.34 -2.71 -12.28
C GLY A 174 -7.20 -2.38 -11.05
N GLU A 175 -8.51 -2.21 -11.24
CA GLU A 175 -9.50 -2.07 -10.16
C GLU A 175 -9.65 -3.42 -9.43
N ILE A 176 -9.44 -3.43 -8.12
CA ILE A 176 -9.55 -4.63 -7.30
C ILE A 176 -11.02 -4.92 -7.04
N LYS A 177 -11.43 -6.14 -7.37
CA LYS A 177 -12.78 -6.66 -7.24
C LYS A 177 -12.78 -7.96 -6.44
N PRO A 178 -13.94 -8.39 -5.94
CA PRO A 178 -14.07 -9.68 -5.25
C PRO A 178 -13.55 -10.87 -6.07
N GLU A 179 -13.69 -10.83 -7.41
CA GLU A 179 -13.19 -11.87 -8.32
C GLU A 179 -11.66 -12.06 -8.26
N ASN A 180 -10.90 -11.03 -7.91
CA ASN A 180 -9.45 -11.14 -7.74
C ASN A 180 -9.07 -12.05 -6.55
N PHE A 181 -10.00 -12.28 -5.61
CA PHE A 181 -9.82 -13.17 -4.46
C PHE A 181 -10.39 -14.59 -4.68
N ALA A 182 -10.90 -14.89 -5.88
CA ALA A 182 -11.58 -16.16 -6.16
C ALA A 182 -10.61 -17.37 -6.28
N ALA A 183 -9.34 -17.13 -6.60
CA ALA A 183 -8.35 -18.21 -6.76
C ALA A 183 -8.07 -18.94 -5.43
N THR A 184 -7.80 -20.24 -5.52
CA THR A 184 -7.43 -21.07 -4.36
C THR A 184 -6.17 -20.52 -3.69
N GLY A 185 -6.24 -20.25 -2.38
CA GLY A 185 -5.14 -19.65 -1.62
C GLY A 185 -5.20 -18.12 -1.49
N ASN A 186 -6.12 -17.46 -2.19
CA ASN A 186 -6.42 -16.05 -1.95
C ASN A 186 -7.42 -15.91 -0.79
N GLU A 187 -7.17 -14.90 0.04
CA GLU A 187 -7.96 -14.58 1.22
C GLU A 187 -8.18 -13.06 1.25
N ASP A 188 -9.04 -12.56 2.13
CA ASP A 188 -9.23 -11.11 2.29
C ASP A 188 -7.90 -10.37 2.47
N GLY A 189 -7.66 -9.38 1.61
CA GLY A 189 -6.43 -8.58 1.61
C GLY A 189 -5.18 -9.31 1.11
N VAL A 190 -5.31 -10.53 0.55
CA VAL A 190 -4.19 -11.29 -0.02
C VAL A 190 -4.53 -11.87 -1.39
N ILE A 191 -3.73 -11.49 -2.38
CA ILE A 191 -3.85 -11.96 -3.76
C ILE A 191 -2.51 -12.59 -4.15
N SER A 192 -2.52 -13.87 -4.52
CA SER A 192 -1.32 -14.62 -4.95
C SER A 192 -0.17 -14.63 -3.92
N GLY A 193 -0.50 -14.54 -2.63
CA GLY A 193 0.47 -14.48 -1.54
C GLY A 193 0.93 -13.07 -1.16
N ASP A 194 0.66 -12.06 -2.00
CA ASP A 194 0.98 -10.66 -1.72
C ASP A 194 -0.14 -9.97 -0.95
N ILE A 195 0.24 -9.11 0.00
CA ILE A 195 -0.70 -8.29 0.74
C ILE A 195 -1.14 -7.13 -0.15
N VAL A 196 -2.45 -6.99 -0.32
CA VAL A 196 -3.07 -5.93 -1.11
C VAL A 196 -4.10 -5.23 -0.24
N GLY A 197 -3.75 -4.03 0.24
CA GLY A 197 -4.66 -3.16 0.97
C GLY A 197 -5.54 -2.36 0.01
N THR A 198 -6.79 -2.14 0.38
CA THR A 198 -7.78 -1.44 -0.46
C THR A 198 -8.59 -0.42 0.32
N ASN A 199 -8.89 0.73 -0.31
CA ASN A 199 -9.84 1.70 0.20
C ASN A 199 -10.79 2.17 -0.92
N PRO A 200 -12.11 1.92 -0.85
CA PRO A 200 -12.80 1.17 0.20
C PRO A 200 -12.34 -0.29 0.25
N LYS A 201 -12.49 -0.92 1.43
CA LYS A 201 -12.08 -2.30 1.65
C LYS A 201 -12.88 -3.24 0.74
N VAL A 202 -12.17 -4.05 -0.03
CA VAL A 202 -12.75 -5.12 -0.84
C VAL A 202 -12.49 -6.45 -0.15
N THR A 203 -13.53 -7.25 0.01
CA THR A 203 -13.45 -8.60 0.56
C THR A 203 -13.83 -9.62 -0.51
N LYS A 204 -13.39 -10.86 -0.32
CA LYS A 204 -13.76 -12.00 -1.15
C LYS A 204 -15.27 -12.23 -1.16
N ASP A 205 -15.91 -12.05 -0.02
CA ASP A 205 -17.34 -12.34 0.18
C ASP A 205 -18.27 -11.28 -0.43
N ALA A 206 -17.76 -10.09 -0.78
CA ALA A 206 -18.56 -9.05 -1.42
C ALA A 206 -19.10 -9.47 -2.82
N ALA A 207 -18.63 -10.59 -3.39
CA ALA A 207 -19.25 -11.22 -4.57
C ALA A 207 -20.63 -11.86 -4.27
N THR A 208 -20.89 -12.27 -3.03
CA THR A 208 -22.08 -13.07 -2.66
C THR A 208 -23.25 -12.25 -2.10
N ALA A 209 -23.04 -10.97 -1.79
CA ALA A 209 -24.08 -10.10 -1.22
C ALA A 209 -24.98 -9.40 -2.27
N SER A 210 -24.81 -9.72 -3.57
CA SER A 210 -25.55 -9.12 -4.69
C SER A 210 -26.33 -10.16 -5.53
N ALA A 211 -26.50 -11.39 -5.03
CA ALA A 211 -27.31 -12.42 -5.66
C ALA A 211 -28.68 -12.56 -4.97
#